data_AF-A0A3A6CUB0-F1
#
_entry.id   AF-A0A3A6CUB0-F1
#
_cell.length_a   1.000
_cell.length_b   1.000
_cell.length_c   1.000
_cell.angle_alpha   90.00
_cell.angle_beta   90.00
_cell.angle_gamma   90.00
#
_symmetry.space_group_name_H-M   'P 1'
#
loop_
_entity.id
_entity.type
_entity.pdbx_description
1 polymer ?
#
loop_
_entity_poly.entity_id
_entity_poly.type
_entity_poly.pdbx_seq_one_letter_code
_entity_poly.pdbx_strand_id
1 'polypeptide(L)'
;MPEEGRTIMPEEALQAAFEIKTACDEISRRLLRWHWEHKPGAHSLGALLDHVAQRQQESPDYYDRMPDLSGKNSWQQLDTTICMRVLLDPEKDAAKPLDLLGNTSNPGAARRACNAVRTARNEAAHATDHTDAAQAAILFNEAVESLEDGYVGTAFRENELARYYRDAENYLARCGAKEPIASSRAPEEKTAAHEPARQSTKQGQNRSAQSRKTAGSRSSGSRSTTARSSSAKSRSTAGRKKKQRRTGNKTVFIVLLVVLLLGLAVRAWSMGAA
;
A
#
# COMPACT_ATOMS: atom_id res chain seq x y z
N MET A 1 -19.49 -42.83 12.45
CA MET A 1 -19.43 -41.37 12.23
C MET A 1 -18.48 -41.12 11.08
N PRO A 2 -18.91 -40.45 9.99
CA PRO A 2 -17.99 -40.03 8.94
C PRO A 2 -17.27 -38.72 9.33
N GLU A 3 -15.95 -38.64 9.12
CA GLU A 3 -15.16 -37.40 9.27
C GLU A 3 -15.21 -36.55 7.97
N GLU A 4 -16.40 -36.35 7.41
CA GLU A 4 -16.59 -35.68 6.11
C GLU A 4 -16.54 -34.14 6.18
N GLY A 5 -16.49 -33.55 7.37
CA GLY A 5 -16.60 -32.09 7.58
C GLY A 5 -15.30 -31.33 7.82
N ARG A 6 -14.14 -31.99 7.93
CA ARG A 6 -12.89 -31.36 8.43
C ARG A 6 -11.76 -31.22 7.41
N THR A 7 -11.78 -32.01 6.33
CA THR A 7 -10.69 -32.07 5.32
C THR A 7 -10.90 -31.18 4.11
N ILE A 8 -12.13 -30.71 3.83
CA ILE A 8 -12.47 -29.98 2.60
C ILE A 8 -11.99 -28.51 2.66
N MET A 9 -12.16 -27.83 3.79
CA MET A 9 -11.85 -26.40 3.94
C MET A 9 -10.36 -26.05 3.69
N PRO A 10 -9.36 -26.83 4.15
CA PRO A 10 -7.95 -26.55 3.84
C PRO A 10 -7.61 -26.68 2.36
N GLU A 11 -8.21 -27.65 1.66
CA GLU A 11 -7.97 -27.88 0.24
C GLU A 11 -8.61 -26.76 -0.61
N GLU A 12 -9.85 -26.37 -0.29
CA GLU A 12 -10.55 -25.28 -0.98
C GLU A 12 -9.86 -23.91 -0.80
N ALA A 13 -9.30 -23.65 0.39
CA ALA A 13 -8.53 -22.43 0.67
C ALA A 13 -7.17 -22.41 -0.05
N LEU A 14 -6.41 -23.51 -0.06
CA LEU A 14 -5.14 -23.57 -0.81
C LEU A 14 -5.37 -23.49 -2.34
N GLN A 15 -6.47 -24.06 -2.83
CA GLN A 15 -6.91 -23.90 -4.21
C GLN A 15 -7.29 -22.44 -4.53
N ALA A 16 -7.95 -21.73 -3.60
CA ALA A 16 -8.18 -20.29 -3.75
C ALA A 16 -6.88 -19.48 -3.77
N ALA A 17 -5.86 -19.84 -2.98
CA ALA A 17 -4.53 -19.22 -3.05
C ALA A 17 -3.87 -19.40 -4.43
N PHE A 18 -3.95 -20.60 -5.03
CA PHE A 18 -3.46 -20.83 -6.40
C PHE A 18 -4.19 -19.95 -7.44
N GLU A 19 -5.50 -19.76 -7.28
CA GLU A 19 -6.31 -18.89 -8.13
C GLU A 19 -5.97 -17.40 -7.94
N ILE A 20 -5.83 -16.92 -6.70
CA ILE A 20 -5.35 -15.56 -6.37
C ILE A 20 -4.01 -15.28 -7.04
N LYS A 21 -3.04 -16.20 -6.93
CA LYS A 21 -1.74 -16.08 -7.59
C LYS A 21 -1.91 -15.96 -9.11
N THR A 22 -2.77 -16.79 -9.70
CA THR A 22 -3.02 -16.81 -11.14
C THR A 22 -3.70 -15.52 -11.63
N ALA A 23 -4.67 -14.99 -10.88
CA ALA A 23 -5.31 -13.70 -11.15
C ALA A 23 -4.30 -12.54 -11.03
N CYS A 24 -3.48 -12.53 -9.98
CA CYS A 24 -2.40 -11.55 -9.87
C CYS A 24 -1.39 -11.66 -11.03
N ASP A 25 -1.12 -12.87 -11.53
CA ASP A 25 -0.25 -13.08 -12.67
C ASP A 25 -0.89 -12.58 -14.00
N GLU A 26 -2.22 -12.69 -14.19
CA GLU A 26 -2.97 -12.02 -15.27
C GLU A 26 -2.83 -10.48 -15.17
N ILE A 27 -3.18 -9.92 -14.01
CA ILE A 27 -3.14 -8.48 -13.71
C ILE A 27 -1.73 -7.90 -13.96
N SER A 28 -0.69 -8.57 -13.47
CA SER A 28 0.70 -8.11 -13.59
C SER A 28 1.16 -7.99 -15.05
N ARG A 29 0.84 -8.99 -15.88
CA ARG A 29 1.15 -8.96 -17.33
C ARG A 29 0.33 -7.91 -18.06
N ARG A 30 -0.95 -7.75 -17.71
CA ARG A 30 -1.85 -6.73 -18.27
C ARG A 30 -1.36 -5.32 -17.97
N LEU A 31 -0.92 -5.05 -16.73
CA LEU A 31 -0.32 -3.78 -16.35
C LEU A 31 0.97 -3.52 -17.13
N LEU A 32 1.93 -4.46 -17.13
CA LEU A 32 3.20 -4.30 -17.85
C LEU A 32 2.95 -3.94 -19.32
N ARG A 33 2.04 -4.68 -19.98
CA ARG A 33 1.67 -4.44 -21.37
C ARG A 33 1.06 -3.04 -21.55
N TRP A 34 0.07 -2.67 -20.74
CA TRP A 34 -0.60 -1.36 -20.85
C TRP A 34 0.40 -0.21 -20.73
N HIS A 35 1.27 -0.24 -19.71
CA HIS A 35 2.31 0.79 -19.55
C HIS A 35 3.30 0.84 -20.71
N TRP A 36 3.69 -0.32 -21.26
CA TRP A 36 4.60 -0.36 -22.40
C TRP A 36 3.96 0.17 -23.69
N GLU A 37 2.69 -0.14 -23.93
CA GLU A 37 1.91 0.37 -25.08
C GLU A 37 1.59 1.87 -24.98
N HIS A 38 1.62 2.47 -23.78
CA HIS A 38 1.35 3.90 -23.56
C HIS A 38 2.61 4.75 -23.32
N LYS A 39 3.77 4.15 -23.07
CA LYS A 39 5.05 4.86 -22.90
C LYS A 39 5.64 5.28 -24.26
N PRO A 40 6.11 6.53 -24.44
CA PRO A 40 6.77 6.95 -25.69
C PRO A 40 7.97 6.08 -26.09
N GLY A 41 8.02 5.70 -27.36
CA GLY A 41 9.10 4.90 -27.97
C GLY A 41 8.56 3.82 -28.90
N ALA A 42 9.30 2.70 -29.00
CA ALA A 42 8.86 1.50 -29.70
C ALA A 42 8.19 0.53 -28.72
N HIS A 43 6.94 0.13 -29.02
CA HIS A 43 6.12 -0.72 -28.14
C HIS A 43 6.29 -2.23 -28.37
N SER A 44 7.33 -2.65 -29.11
CA SER A 44 7.57 -4.08 -29.38
C SER A 44 8.08 -4.82 -28.13
N LEU A 45 7.94 -6.15 -28.12
CA LEU A 45 8.55 -6.97 -27.08
C LEU A 45 10.09 -6.85 -27.10
N GLY A 46 10.69 -6.80 -28.29
CA GLY A 46 12.14 -6.60 -28.44
C GLY A 46 12.61 -5.33 -27.73
N ALA A 47 11.93 -4.21 -27.95
CA ALA A 47 12.25 -2.95 -27.30
C ALA A 47 12.11 -2.99 -25.75
N LEU A 48 11.20 -3.82 -25.21
CA LEU A 48 11.14 -4.08 -23.77
C LEU A 48 12.35 -4.91 -23.31
N LEU A 49 12.73 -5.95 -24.05
CA LEU A 49 13.89 -6.77 -23.71
C LEU A 49 15.19 -5.97 -23.79
N ASP A 50 15.35 -5.11 -24.80
CA ASP A 50 16.47 -4.17 -24.94
C ASP A 50 16.53 -3.20 -23.76
N HIS A 51 15.38 -2.61 -23.38
CA HIS A 51 15.27 -1.74 -22.20
C HIS A 51 15.64 -2.48 -20.91
N VAL A 52 15.15 -3.71 -20.72
CA VAL A 52 15.48 -4.54 -19.55
C VAL A 52 16.98 -4.91 -19.54
N ALA A 53 17.59 -5.19 -20.70
CA ALA A 53 19.03 -5.44 -20.82
C ALA A 53 19.89 -4.20 -20.53
N GLN A 54 19.44 -2.99 -20.90
CA GLN A 54 20.06 -1.74 -20.48
C GLN A 54 19.93 -1.55 -18.95
N ARG A 55 18.73 -1.75 -18.40
CA ARG A 55 18.47 -1.57 -16.95
C ARG A 55 19.25 -2.56 -16.07
N GLN A 56 19.55 -3.78 -16.56
CA GLN A 56 20.50 -4.70 -15.92
C GLN A 56 21.89 -4.09 -15.74
N GLN A 57 22.41 -3.41 -16.76
CA GLN A 57 23.74 -2.76 -16.73
C GLN A 57 23.74 -1.52 -15.82
N GLU A 58 22.67 -0.73 -15.86
CA GLU A 58 22.52 0.49 -15.05
C GLU A 58 22.19 0.22 -13.56
N SER A 59 21.72 -0.97 -13.19
CA SER A 59 21.32 -1.31 -11.81
C SER A 59 21.43 -2.81 -11.52
N PRO A 60 22.64 -3.41 -11.58
CA PRO A 60 22.85 -4.84 -11.42
C PRO A 60 22.29 -5.38 -10.11
N ASP A 61 22.58 -4.77 -8.95
CA ASP A 61 22.10 -5.24 -7.63
C ASP A 61 20.58 -5.45 -7.54
N TYR A 62 19.80 -4.68 -8.32
CA TYR A 62 18.35 -4.84 -8.37
C TYR A 62 17.97 -5.96 -9.34
N TYR A 63 18.56 -5.99 -10.54
CA TYR A 63 18.19 -6.89 -11.63
C TYR A 63 18.87 -8.28 -11.61
N ASP A 64 19.91 -8.48 -10.81
CA ASP A 64 20.74 -9.68 -10.63
C ASP A 64 19.96 -11.01 -10.64
N ARG A 65 18.86 -11.08 -9.87
CA ARG A 65 18.04 -12.31 -9.74
C ARG A 65 16.80 -12.33 -10.65
N MET A 66 16.92 -11.83 -11.86
CA MET A 66 15.86 -11.88 -12.87
C MET A 66 15.99 -13.19 -13.69
N PRO A 67 14.88 -13.86 -14.06
CA PRO A 67 14.94 -15.03 -14.93
C PRO A 67 15.54 -14.71 -16.30
N ASP A 68 16.16 -15.71 -16.93
CA ASP A 68 16.66 -15.60 -18.30
C ASP A 68 15.52 -15.27 -19.29
N LEU A 69 15.80 -14.31 -20.18
CA LEU A 69 14.88 -13.77 -21.18
C LEU A 69 15.28 -14.16 -22.61
N SER A 70 16.34 -14.96 -22.76
CA SER A 70 16.82 -15.47 -24.04
C SER A 70 15.72 -16.24 -24.77
N GLY A 71 15.53 -15.94 -26.06
CA GLY A 71 14.52 -16.59 -26.90
C GLY A 71 13.05 -16.22 -26.64
N LYS A 72 12.75 -15.30 -25.70
CA LYS A 72 11.37 -14.81 -25.48
C LYS A 72 10.90 -14.00 -26.70
N ASN A 73 9.82 -14.46 -27.35
CA ASN A 73 9.30 -13.88 -28.58
C ASN A 73 7.83 -13.45 -28.52
N SER A 74 7.10 -13.71 -27.43
CA SER A 74 5.74 -13.19 -27.22
C SER A 74 5.46 -12.76 -25.78
N TRP A 75 4.61 -11.75 -25.61
CA TRP A 75 4.25 -11.13 -24.32
C TRP A 75 3.74 -12.14 -23.27
N GLN A 76 3.03 -13.19 -23.71
CA GLN A 76 2.51 -14.25 -22.83
C GLN A 76 3.63 -15.10 -22.18
N GLN A 77 4.84 -15.08 -22.72
CA GLN A 77 5.99 -15.84 -22.20
C GLN A 77 6.75 -15.08 -21.10
N LEU A 78 6.41 -13.81 -20.86
CA LEU A 78 6.97 -13.02 -19.76
C LEU A 78 6.38 -13.50 -18.43
N ASP A 79 7.25 -13.88 -17.50
CA ASP A 79 6.83 -14.12 -16.13
C ASP A 79 6.57 -12.79 -15.39
N THR A 80 5.66 -12.86 -14.43
CA THR A 80 5.44 -11.87 -13.39
C THR A 80 6.69 -11.35 -12.70
N THR A 81 7.74 -12.15 -12.48
CA THR A 81 8.99 -11.65 -11.90
C THR A 81 9.56 -10.49 -12.73
N ILE A 82 9.42 -10.54 -14.06
CA ILE A 82 9.80 -9.45 -14.97
C ILE A 82 8.82 -8.28 -14.81
N CYS A 83 7.52 -8.57 -14.87
CA CYS A 83 6.46 -7.57 -14.76
C CYS A 83 6.63 -6.71 -13.49
N MET A 84 6.82 -7.35 -12.34
CA MET A 84 6.92 -6.65 -11.05
C MET A 84 8.29 -6.00 -10.81
N ARG A 85 9.35 -6.42 -11.52
CA ARG A 85 10.65 -5.71 -11.52
C ARG A 85 10.57 -4.42 -12.33
N VAL A 86 10.00 -4.48 -13.54
CA VAL A 86 9.92 -3.32 -14.45
C VAL A 86 8.85 -2.32 -14.01
N LEU A 87 7.70 -2.79 -13.49
CA LEU A 87 6.63 -1.92 -12.94
C LEU A 87 6.97 -1.30 -11.57
N LEU A 88 8.07 -1.68 -10.92
CA LEU A 88 8.45 -1.17 -9.60
C LEU A 88 9.93 -0.81 -9.51
N ASP A 89 10.58 -0.52 -10.65
CA ASP A 89 11.99 -0.16 -10.73
C ASP A 89 12.31 0.98 -9.72
N PRO A 90 13.35 0.82 -8.88
CA PRO A 90 13.76 1.85 -7.92
C PRO A 90 14.39 3.03 -8.66
N GLU A 91 13.60 4.08 -8.86
CA GLU A 91 14.06 5.37 -9.39
C GLU A 91 15.15 5.98 -8.51
N LYS A 92 16.42 5.77 -8.90
CA LYS A 92 17.62 6.29 -8.23
C LYS A 92 18.14 7.61 -8.83
N ASP A 93 17.66 8.00 -10.02
CA ASP A 93 18.09 9.19 -10.75
C ASP A 93 16.87 10.07 -11.09
N ALA A 94 16.78 11.25 -10.47
CA ALA A 94 15.68 12.19 -10.68
C ALA A 94 15.73 12.90 -12.05
N ALA A 95 16.76 12.68 -12.88
CA ALA A 95 16.84 13.17 -14.25
C ALA A 95 16.19 12.23 -15.28
N LYS A 96 15.81 11.00 -14.89
CA LYS A 96 15.22 9.99 -15.78
C LYS A 96 14.15 9.16 -15.06
N PRO A 97 12.88 9.22 -15.47
CA PRO A 97 11.87 8.28 -14.99
C PRO A 97 12.22 6.84 -15.36
N LEU A 98 12.79 6.10 -14.39
CA LEU A 98 13.13 4.67 -14.53
C LEU A 98 11.91 3.77 -14.32
N ASP A 99 10.86 4.32 -13.71
CA ASP A 99 9.59 3.68 -13.45
C ASP A 99 8.63 3.86 -14.63
N LEU A 100 8.11 2.76 -15.19
CA LEU A 100 7.05 2.82 -16.19
C LEU A 100 5.83 3.63 -15.69
N LEU A 101 5.48 3.49 -14.41
CA LEU A 101 4.33 4.12 -13.79
C LEU A 101 4.43 5.66 -13.77
N GLY A 102 5.64 6.21 -13.89
CA GLY A 102 5.91 7.65 -13.86
C GLY A 102 5.23 8.47 -14.96
N ASN A 103 4.79 7.81 -16.04
CA ASN A 103 4.08 8.44 -17.17
C ASN A 103 2.55 8.48 -16.98
N THR A 104 2.01 7.97 -15.87
CA THR A 104 0.57 7.98 -15.60
C THR A 104 0.08 9.31 -15.01
N SER A 105 -1.23 9.53 -15.05
CA SER A 105 -1.88 10.67 -14.38
C SER A 105 -1.78 10.64 -12.85
N ASN A 106 -1.58 9.46 -12.25
CA ASN A 106 -1.40 9.30 -10.80
C ASN A 106 -0.37 8.19 -10.47
N PRO A 107 0.94 8.45 -10.66
CA PRO A 107 1.99 7.45 -10.42
C PRO A 107 2.00 6.92 -8.98
N GLY A 108 1.56 7.75 -8.02
CA GLY A 108 1.44 7.36 -6.62
C GLY A 108 0.36 6.31 -6.35
N ALA A 109 -0.76 6.32 -7.09
CA ALA A 109 -1.79 5.28 -7.00
C ALA A 109 -1.42 4.05 -7.82
N ALA A 110 -0.94 4.23 -9.05
CA ALA A 110 -0.41 3.15 -9.88
C ALA A 110 0.67 2.31 -9.14
N ARG A 111 1.55 2.98 -8.38
CA ARG A 111 2.60 2.30 -7.59
C ARG A 111 2.09 1.66 -6.29
N ARG A 112 0.97 2.12 -5.70
CA ARG A 112 0.27 1.36 -4.63
C ARG A 112 -0.29 0.06 -5.21
N ALA A 113 -1.08 0.17 -6.27
CA ALA A 113 -1.70 -0.97 -6.94
C ALA A 113 -0.69 -2.06 -7.35
N CYS A 114 0.41 -1.69 -8.02
CA CYS A 114 1.46 -2.65 -8.37
C CYS A 114 2.12 -3.29 -7.14
N ASN A 115 2.23 -2.60 -5.99
CA ASN A 115 2.74 -3.21 -4.76
C ASN A 115 1.72 -4.10 -4.05
N ALA A 116 0.43 -3.74 -4.05
CA ALA A 116 -0.64 -4.56 -3.48
C ALA A 116 -0.74 -5.89 -4.25
N VAL A 117 -0.83 -5.82 -5.59
CA VAL A 117 -0.79 -7.02 -6.47
C VAL A 117 0.46 -7.86 -6.22
N ARG A 118 1.64 -7.26 -6.09
CA ARG A 118 2.89 -8.00 -5.77
C ARG A 118 2.82 -8.70 -4.41
N THR A 119 2.18 -8.08 -3.42
CA THR A 119 2.09 -8.60 -2.05
C THR A 119 1.09 -9.77 -2.00
N ALA A 120 -0.11 -9.58 -2.53
CA ALA A 120 -1.11 -10.65 -2.69
C ALA A 120 -0.56 -11.87 -3.45
N ARG A 121 0.11 -11.62 -4.59
CA ARG A 121 0.73 -12.65 -5.43
C ARG A 121 1.82 -13.44 -4.70
N ASN A 122 2.61 -12.78 -3.86
CA ASN A 122 3.69 -13.42 -3.12
C ASN A 122 3.18 -14.21 -1.92
N GLU A 123 2.17 -13.70 -1.20
CA GLU A 123 1.48 -14.44 -0.14
C GLU A 123 0.87 -15.73 -0.71
N ALA A 124 0.08 -15.58 -1.78
CA ALA A 124 -0.56 -16.68 -2.51
C ALA A 124 0.43 -17.71 -3.08
N ALA A 125 1.65 -17.29 -3.47
CA ALA A 125 2.70 -18.18 -3.96
C ALA A 125 3.50 -18.88 -2.86
N HIS A 126 3.30 -18.50 -1.59
CA HIS A 126 3.95 -19.10 -0.42
C HIS A 126 2.96 -19.73 0.56
N ALA A 127 1.66 -19.72 0.26
CA ALA A 127 0.65 -20.33 1.10
C ALA A 127 0.84 -21.84 1.28
N THR A 128 0.95 -22.24 2.54
CA THR A 128 1.10 -23.63 2.99
C THR A 128 -0.05 -24.09 3.88
N ASP A 129 -0.78 -23.17 4.52
CA ASP A 129 -2.05 -23.47 5.19
C ASP A 129 -3.18 -22.44 4.94
N HIS A 130 -4.34 -22.69 5.53
CA HIS A 130 -5.56 -21.88 5.42
C HIS A 130 -5.37 -20.42 5.92
N THR A 131 -4.46 -20.18 6.85
CA THR A 131 -4.12 -18.84 7.37
C THR A 131 -3.44 -18.01 6.29
N ASP A 132 -2.45 -18.58 5.62
CA ASP A 132 -1.75 -17.94 4.51
C ASP A 132 -2.73 -17.67 3.35
N ALA A 133 -3.62 -18.62 3.04
CA ALA A 133 -4.64 -18.48 2.02
C ALA A 133 -5.68 -17.39 2.35
N ALA A 134 -6.07 -17.25 3.62
CA ALA A 134 -6.93 -16.17 4.09
C ALA A 134 -6.25 -14.80 4.01
N GLN A 135 -4.97 -14.72 4.38
CA GLN A 135 -4.16 -13.50 4.26
C GLN A 135 -3.97 -13.11 2.78
N ALA A 136 -3.74 -14.08 1.89
CA ALA A 136 -3.68 -13.87 0.45
C ALA A 136 -5.01 -13.33 -0.13
N ALA A 137 -6.16 -13.82 0.33
CA ALA A 137 -7.47 -13.33 -0.10
C ALA A 137 -7.73 -11.88 0.36
N ILE A 138 -7.36 -11.53 1.59
CA ILE A 138 -7.44 -10.15 2.11
C ILE A 138 -6.54 -9.21 1.31
N LEU A 139 -5.29 -9.60 1.04
CA LEU A 139 -4.35 -8.82 0.23
C LEU A 139 -4.81 -8.69 -1.23
N PHE A 140 -5.48 -9.71 -1.78
CA PHE A 140 -6.06 -9.63 -3.11
C PHE A 140 -7.18 -8.59 -3.17
N ASN A 141 -8.05 -8.52 -2.15
CA ASN A 141 -9.08 -7.49 -2.06
C ASN A 141 -8.49 -6.07 -2.00
N GLU A 142 -7.49 -5.83 -1.14
CA GLU A 142 -6.72 -4.56 -1.09
C GLU A 142 -6.06 -4.23 -2.44
N ALA A 143 -5.63 -5.26 -3.19
CA ALA A 143 -5.11 -5.08 -4.54
C ALA A 143 -6.19 -4.67 -5.54
N VAL A 144 -7.42 -5.21 -5.47
CA VAL A 144 -8.53 -4.79 -6.35
C VAL A 144 -8.99 -3.37 -6.03
N GLU A 145 -9.14 -3.01 -4.75
CA GLU A 145 -9.40 -1.62 -4.34
C GLU A 145 -8.32 -0.67 -4.88
N SER A 146 -7.04 -1.03 -4.73
CA SER A 146 -5.92 -0.25 -5.26
C SER A 146 -5.90 -0.17 -6.80
N LEU A 147 -6.38 -1.19 -7.51
CA LEU A 147 -6.48 -1.20 -8.98
C LEU A 147 -7.61 -0.28 -9.48
N GLU A 148 -8.71 -0.12 -8.74
CA GLU A 148 -9.70 0.92 -9.04
C GLU A 148 -9.08 2.31 -8.86
N ASP A 149 -8.51 2.56 -7.68
CA ASP A 149 -7.85 3.82 -7.27
C ASP A 149 -6.69 4.24 -8.19
N GLY A 150 -6.01 3.27 -8.82
CA GLY A 150 -4.84 3.48 -9.69
C GLY A 150 -5.09 3.34 -11.20
N TYR A 151 -6.11 2.61 -11.64
CA TYR A 151 -6.25 2.19 -13.05
C TYR A 151 -7.68 2.13 -13.63
N VAL A 152 -8.73 2.50 -12.89
CA VAL A 152 -10.07 2.59 -13.48
C VAL A 152 -10.09 3.54 -14.68
N GLY A 153 -10.74 3.11 -15.77
CA GLY A 153 -10.79 3.88 -17.03
C GLY A 153 -9.48 3.90 -17.83
N THR A 154 -8.43 3.17 -17.41
CA THR A 154 -7.14 3.12 -18.12
C THR A 154 -6.73 1.68 -18.46
N ALA A 155 -5.94 1.01 -17.62
CA ALA A 155 -5.57 -0.39 -17.82
C ALA A 155 -6.75 -1.35 -17.59
N PHE A 156 -7.80 -0.93 -16.88
CA PHE A 156 -9.02 -1.70 -16.64
C PHE A 156 -10.28 -0.86 -16.88
N ARG A 157 -11.29 -1.48 -17.49
CA ARG A 157 -12.66 -0.95 -17.53
C ARG A 157 -13.39 -1.29 -16.23
N GLU A 158 -14.41 -0.51 -15.88
CA GLU A 158 -15.25 -0.71 -14.69
C GLU A 158 -15.83 -2.14 -14.63
N ASN A 159 -16.31 -2.67 -15.76
CA ASN A 159 -16.88 -4.02 -15.84
C ASN A 159 -15.84 -5.14 -15.65
N GLU A 160 -14.55 -4.83 -15.80
CA GLU A 160 -13.44 -5.76 -15.59
C GLU A 160 -12.96 -5.73 -14.14
N LEU A 161 -12.87 -4.55 -13.51
CA LEU A 161 -12.67 -4.43 -12.05
C LEU A 161 -13.82 -5.09 -11.28
N ALA A 162 -15.06 -4.91 -11.73
CA ALA A 162 -16.22 -5.60 -11.18
C ALA A 162 -16.16 -7.14 -11.33
N ARG A 163 -15.31 -7.70 -12.22
CA ARG A 163 -15.00 -9.14 -12.21
C ARG A 163 -14.13 -9.47 -11.01
N TYR A 164 -12.99 -8.81 -10.88
CA TYR A 164 -12.03 -9.04 -9.81
C TYR A 164 -12.57 -8.81 -8.40
N TYR A 165 -13.52 -7.89 -8.21
CA TYR A 165 -14.23 -7.75 -6.94
C TYR A 165 -15.07 -9.00 -6.58
N ARG A 166 -15.81 -9.58 -7.54
CA ARG A 166 -16.53 -10.85 -7.31
C ARG A 166 -15.58 -12.03 -7.13
N ASP A 167 -14.45 -12.03 -7.83
CA ASP A 167 -13.39 -13.02 -7.66
C ASP A 167 -12.84 -12.91 -6.21
N ALA A 168 -12.59 -11.69 -5.69
CA ALA A 168 -12.15 -11.43 -4.32
C ALA A 168 -13.19 -11.83 -3.25
N GLU A 169 -14.46 -11.47 -3.43
CA GLU A 169 -15.58 -11.91 -2.58
C GLU A 169 -15.63 -13.45 -2.48
N ASN A 170 -15.42 -14.16 -3.61
CA ASN A 170 -15.39 -15.61 -3.66
C ASN A 170 -14.19 -16.19 -2.88
N TYR A 171 -12.98 -15.65 -3.07
CA TYR A 171 -11.80 -16.10 -2.37
C TYR A 171 -11.87 -15.84 -0.85
N LEU A 172 -12.39 -14.69 -0.44
CA LEU A 172 -12.62 -14.37 0.97
C LEU A 172 -13.56 -15.39 1.62
N ALA A 173 -14.69 -15.70 0.96
CA ALA A 173 -15.63 -16.71 1.45
C ALA A 173 -14.99 -18.11 1.57
N ARG A 174 -14.23 -18.55 0.56
CA ARG A 174 -13.57 -19.87 0.51
C ARG A 174 -12.46 -20.04 1.54
N CYS A 175 -11.70 -18.97 1.81
CA CYS A 175 -10.68 -18.96 2.85
C CYS A 175 -11.24 -18.61 4.25
N GLY A 176 -12.56 -18.61 4.45
CA GLY A 176 -13.21 -18.25 5.72
C GLY A 176 -12.89 -16.83 6.22
N ALA A 177 -12.34 -15.98 5.35
CA ALA A 177 -11.78 -14.68 5.67
C ALA A 177 -12.89 -13.63 5.71
N LYS A 178 -12.98 -12.90 6.81
CA LYS A 178 -13.81 -11.69 6.91
C LYS A 178 -12.95 -10.49 6.60
N GLU A 179 -13.43 -9.60 5.73
CA GLU A 179 -12.79 -8.30 5.53
C GLU A 179 -12.58 -7.59 6.86
N PRO A 180 -11.41 -6.95 7.08
CA PRO A 180 -11.37 -5.75 7.88
C PRO A 180 -12.22 -4.72 7.12
N ILE A 181 -13.44 -4.42 7.60
CA ILE A 181 -14.39 -3.54 6.90
C ILE A 181 -13.84 -2.10 6.86
N ALA A 182 -13.04 -1.82 5.85
CA ALA A 182 -12.56 -0.51 5.43
C ALA A 182 -13.24 -0.04 4.13
N SER A 183 -14.21 -0.81 3.62
CA SER A 183 -15.01 -0.47 2.44
C SER A 183 -15.58 0.94 2.60
N SER A 184 -15.12 1.84 1.73
CA SER A 184 -15.54 3.24 1.72
C SER A 184 -16.97 3.43 1.17
N ARG A 185 -17.60 2.36 0.68
CA ARG A 185 -19.05 2.28 0.42
C ARG A 185 -19.83 2.04 1.71
N ALA A 186 -19.92 3.07 2.55
CA ALA A 186 -21.07 3.18 3.44
C ALA A 186 -22.33 3.45 2.59
N PRO A 187 -23.42 2.68 2.74
CA PRO A 187 -24.71 3.07 2.19
C PRO A 187 -25.25 4.24 3.02
N GLU A 188 -25.19 5.46 2.48
CA GLU A 188 -26.01 6.56 2.98
C GLU A 188 -27.48 6.23 2.68
N GLU A 189 -28.22 5.76 3.69
CA GLU A 189 -29.53 6.29 4.08
C GLU A 189 -30.24 5.40 5.11
N LYS A 190 -30.39 5.93 6.34
CA LYS A 190 -31.71 6.02 6.98
C LYS A 190 -31.72 7.05 8.10
N THR A 191 -32.73 7.91 8.05
CA THR A 191 -32.82 9.14 8.85
C THR A 191 -33.41 8.92 10.25
N ALA A 192 -32.89 9.70 11.19
CA ALA A 192 -33.47 10.16 12.45
C ALA A 192 -34.67 9.42 13.07
N ALA A 193 -34.45 8.92 14.30
CA ALA A 193 -35.47 8.97 15.36
C ALA A 193 -34.89 9.74 16.56
N HIS A 194 -35.54 10.83 16.96
CA HIS A 194 -35.22 11.58 18.18
C HIS A 194 -35.80 10.87 19.42
N GLU A 195 -35.06 10.84 20.53
CA GLU A 195 -35.62 10.94 21.89
C GLU A 195 -34.65 11.70 22.82
N PRO A 196 -35.12 12.35 23.90
CA PRO A 196 -34.39 13.43 24.57
C PRO A 196 -33.48 12.99 25.74
N ALA A 197 -32.56 13.89 26.11
CA ALA A 197 -31.61 13.69 27.19
C ALA A 197 -32.27 13.58 28.59
N ARG A 198 -31.77 12.66 29.43
CA ARG A 198 -32.15 12.58 30.85
C ARG A 198 -31.02 13.05 31.76
N GLN A 199 -31.20 14.24 32.30
CA GLN A 199 -30.30 14.93 33.23
C GLN A 199 -30.18 14.17 34.57
N SER A 200 -28.97 14.03 35.13
CA SER A 200 -28.75 13.47 36.47
C SER A 200 -27.61 14.19 37.19
N THR A 201 -27.99 15.09 38.10
CA THR A 201 -27.08 15.93 38.88
C THR A 201 -26.86 15.33 40.27
N LYS A 202 -25.61 15.05 40.67
CA LYS A 202 -25.21 14.95 42.09
C LYS A 202 -23.83 15.56 42.32
N GLN A 203 -23.65 16.17 43.49
CA GLN A 203 -22.48 16.97 43.89
C GLN A 203 -21.64 16.27 44.98
N GLY A 204 -20.38 16.69 45.12
CA GLY A 204 -19.39 16.32 46.15
C GLY A 204 -17.98 16.61 45.61
N GLN A 205 -17.12 17.51 46.10
CA GLN A 205 -16.74 17.87 47.48
C GLN A 205 -16.40 16.62 48.33
N ASN A 206 -15.25 16.46 49.00
CA ASN A 206 -14.10 17.33 49.36
C ASN A 206 -12.87 16.41 49.69
N ARG A 207 -11.59 16.78 50.00
CA ARG A 207 -10.83 18.03 50.24
C ARG A 207 -9.30 17.72 50.24
N SER A 208 -8.41 18.67 49.88
CA SER A 208 -6.96 18.76 50.29
C SER A 208 -5.98 17.58 49.99
N ALA A 209 -4.65 17.65 50.20
CA ALA A 209 -3.63 18.70 49.95
C ALA A 209 -2.17 18.15 50.00
N GLN A 210 -1.29 18.70 49.16
CA GLN A 210 0.10 19.17 49.46
C GLN A 210 1.06 18.35 50.39
N SER A 211 2.21 17.87 49.85
CA SER A 211 3.53 18.02 50.53
C SER A 211 4.78 17.78 49.64
N ARG A 212 5.94 18.17 50.22
CA ARG A 212 7.34 18.29 49.78
C ARG A 212 7.98 16.94 49.33
N LYS A 213 9.00 16.86 48.47
CA LYS A 213 10.34 17.53 48.35
C LYS A 213 11.38 17.12 49.43
N THR A 214 12.49 16.53 48.95
CA THR A 214 13.79 16.30 49.62
C THR A 214 14.90 16.35 48.55
N ALA A 215 16.19 16.50 48.93
CA ALA A 215 17.29 16.68 47.95
C ALA A 215 18.71 16.36 48.50
N GLY A 216 19.63 15.99 47.60
CA GLY A 216 21.10 16.00 47.79
C GLY A 216 21.77 14.62 47.98
N SER A 217 23.11 14.49 47.93
CA SER A 217 24.15 15.34 47.29
C SER A 217 25.57 14.79 47.52
N ARG A 218 26.48 14.92 46.51
CA ARG A 218 27.98 15.00 46.62
C ARG A 218 28.72 13.70 47.10
N SER A 219 29.66 13.15 46.31
CA SER A 219 31.14 13.39 46.25
C SER A 219 31.96 12.59 47.31
N SER A 220 33.25 12.24 47.21
CA SER A 220 34.35 12.59 46.26
C SER A 220 35.60 11.68 46.43
N GLY A 221 36.31 11.34 45.34
CA GLY A 221 37.73 10.93 45.31
C GLY A 221 38.09 9.52 45.85
N SER A 222 39.35 9.04 45.79
CA SER A 222 40.47 9.31 44.85
C SER A 222 41.58 8.24 45.00
N ARG A 223 42.51 8.14 44.02
CA ARG A 223 43.74 7.28 44.00
C ARG A 223 43.51 5.75 43.93
N SER A 224 44.51 4.91 43.57
CA SER A 224 45.21 4.78 42.27
C SER A 224 46.43 3.84 42.38
N THR A 225 46.47 2.72 41.66
CA THR A 225 47.72 2.14 41.06
C THR A 225 47.45 0.99 40.09
N THR A 226 47.94 1.13 38.86
CA THR A 226 48.65 0.12 38.03
C THR A 226 48.16 -1.34 37.95
N ALA A 227 47.57 -1.73 36.80
CA ALA A 227 48.20 -2.64 35.81
C ALA A 227 47.31 -2.94 34.59
N ARG A 228 47.92 -3.03 33.39
CA ARG A 228 47.58 -3.84 32.18
C ARG A 228 46.07 -4.10 31.93
N SER A 229 45.41 -3.55 30.89
CA SER A 229 45.79 -3.63 29.47
C SER A 229 45.09 -2.59 28.56
N SER A 230 45.43 -2.62 27.26
CA SER A 230 44.87 -1.87 26.10
C SER A 230 43.36 -1.56 26.16
N SER A 231 42.86 -0.31 26.04
CA SER A 231 42.85 0.60 24.86
C SER A 231 42.04 0.09 23.65
N ALA A 232 41.05 0.79 23.08
CA ALA A 232 40.46 2.09 23.46
C ALA A 232 39.06 2.35 22.83
N LYS A 233 38.13 2.89 23.66
CA LYS A 233 37.45 4.19 23.46
C LYS A 233 36.75 4.46 22.10
N SER A 234 35.51 4.01 21.89
CA SER A 234 34.24 4.70 22.25
C SER A 234 33.84 5.95 21.41
N ARG A 235 32.65 5.91 20.80
CA ARG A 235 31.83 7.06 20.36
C ARG A 235 30.38 6.79 20.77
N SER A 236 29.85 7.45 21.80
CA SER A 236 29.29 8.82 21.82
C SER A 236 27.78 8.84 21.50
N THR A 237 26.96 9.01 22.52
CA THR A 237 25.49 9.15 22.43
C THR A 237 25.09 10.51 21.82
N ALA A 238 24.19 10.50 20.84
CA ALA A 238 23.63 11.71 20.24
C ALA A 238 22.25 11.48 19.61
N GLY A 239 21.42 12.54 19.55
CA GLY A 239 20.41 12.66 18.48
C GLY A 239 19.03 12.03 18.69
N ARG A 240 18.36 12.22 19.85
CA ARG A 240 16.92 11.94 20.02
C ARG A 240 16.07 12.86 19.10
N LYS A 241 15.89 12.48 17.83
CA LYS A 241 15.25 13.34 16.81
C LYS A 241 13.80 13.70 17.18
N LYS A 242 13.51 15.00 17.16
CA LYS A 242 12.23 15.60 17.55
C LYS A 242 11.21 15.39 16.43
N LYS A 243 10.05 14.80 16.74
CA LYS A 243 8.97 14.54 15.77
C LYS A 243 8.41 15.88 15.26
N GLN A 244 8.86 16.32 14.07
CA GLN A 244 8.43 17.58 13.47
C GLN A 244 6.94 17.48 13.12
N ARG A 245 6.10 18.30 13.77
CA ARG A 245 4.68 18.41 13.39
C ARG A 245 4.66 18.95 11.97
N ARG A 246 4.18 18.14 11.01
CA ARG A 246 3.97 18.57 9.62
C ARG A 246 2.79 19.53 9.63
N THR A 247 3.06 20.81 9.77
CA THR A 247 2.05 21.87 9.72
C THR A 247 1.49 21.93 8.30
N GLY A 248 0.45 21.14 8.04
CA GLY A 248 -0.20 21.09 6.72
C GLY A 248 -0.61 22.49 6.27
N ASN A 249 -0.45 22.76 4.97
CA ASN A 249 -0.53 24.11 4.41
C ASN A 249 -1.96 24.68 4.49
N LYS A 250 -2.35 25.20 5.66
CA LYS A 250 -3.64 25.86 5.87
C LYS A 250 -3.91 26.94 4.83
N THR A 251 -2.87 27.67 4.41
CA THR A 251 -2.94 28.68 3.34
C THR A 251 -3.45 28.09 2.02
N VAL A 252 -3.01 26.89 1.63
CA VAL A 252 -3.48 26.23 0.39
C VAL A 252 -4.96 25.84 0.54
N PHE A 253 -5.35 25.25 1.68
CA PHE A 253 -6.76 24.94 1.95
C PHE A 253 -7.66 26.18 1.95
N ILE A 254 -7.21 27.30 2.53
CA ILE A 254 -7.94 28.58 2.54
C ILE A 254 -8.09 29.15 1.13
N VAL A 255 -7.02 29.15 0.32
CA VAL A 255 -7.07 29.61 -1.08
C VAL A 255 -8.04 28.75 -1.89
N LEU A 256 -8.01 27.42 -1.73
CA LEU A 256 -8.88 26.49 -2.45
C LEU A 256 -10.36 26.68 -2.06
N LEU A 257 -10.64 26.95 -0.78
CA LEU A 257 -11.97 27.34 -0.29
C LEU A 257 -12.47 28.66 -0.88
N VAL A 258 -11.62 29.69 -0.93
CA VAL A 258 -11.98 31.00 -1.51
C VAL A 258 -12.27 30.89 -3.00
N VAL A 259 -11.45 30.14 -3.76
CA VAL A 259 -11.70 29.90 -5.20
C VAL A 259 -13.01 29.13 -5.41
N LEU A 260 -13.30 28.12 -4.59
CA LEU A 260 -14.56 27.37 -4.67
C LEU A 260 -15.78 28.26 -4.38
N LEU A 261 -15.72 29.08 -3.34
CA LEU A 261 -16.80 30.01 -2.97
C LEU A 261 -17.05 31.08 -4.05
N LEU A 262 -15.99 31.61 -4.68
CA LEU A 262 -16.11 32.54 -5.79
C LEU A 262 -16.74 31.88 -7.04
N GLY A 263 -16.33 30.64 -7.37
CA GLY A 263 -16.92 29.87 -8.47
C GLY A 263 -18.40 29.58 -8.26
N LEU A 264 -18.81 29.24 -7.03
CA LEU A 264 -20.21 29.04 -6.66
C LEU A 264 -21.01 30.35 -6.70
N ALA A 265 -20.43 31.47 -6.25
CA ALA A 265 -21.10 32.78 -6.30
C ALA A 265 -21.34 33.25 -7.75
N VAL A 266 -20.35 33.09 -8.64
CA VAL A 266 -20.50 33.38 -10.08
C VAL A 266 -21.56 32.49 -10.73
N ARG A 267 -21.59 31.20 -10.39
CA ARG A 267 -22.63 30.27 -10.88
C ARG A 267 -24.02 30.63 -10.37
N ALA A 268 -24.16 31.02 -9.11
CA ALA A 268 -25.43 31.46 -8.55
C ALA A 268 -25.96 32.74 -9.23
N TRP A 269 -25.09 33.72 -9.49
CA TRP A 269 -25.45 34.92 -10.27
C TRP A 269 -25.87 34.58 -11.70
N SER A 270 -25.13 33.68 -12.38
CA SER A 270 -25.46 33.19 -13.72
C SER A 270 -26.78 32.41 -13.80
N MET A 271 -27.26 31.86 -12.67
CA MET A 271 -28.55 31.16 -12.57
C MET A 271 -29.70 32.02 -12.00
N GLY A 272 -29.41 33.26 -11.59
CA GLY A 272 -30.39 34.24 -11.09
C GLY A 272 -30.67 35.39 -12.05
N ALA A 273 -30.24 35.27 -13.31
CA ALA A 273 -30.34 36.28 -14.36
C ALA A 273 -31.09 35.76 -15.61
N ALA A 274 -32.16 34.99 -15.37
CA ALA A 274 -33.08 34.43 -16.36
C ALA A 274 -34.52 34.57 -15.87
#